data_AF-A0A1V9Z9L0-F1
#
_entry.id   AF-A0A1V9Z9L0-F1
#
_cell.length_a   1.000
_cell.length_b   1.000
_cell.length_c   1.000
_cell.angle_alpha   90.00
_cell.angle_beta   90.00
_cell.angle_gamma   90.00
#
_symmetry.space_group_name_H-M   'P 1'
#
loop_
_entity.id
_entity.type
_entity.pdbx_description
1 polymer ?
#
loop_
_entity_poly.entity_id
_entity_poly.type
_entity_poly.pdbx_seq_one_letter_code
_entity_poly.pdbx_strand_id
1 'polypeptide(L)'
;MPQDIDSEMSWSDLREHYSLQPMHRQHTREQKALQIKQQKEWQSWADKHSAQDCSREPVAAPSAVPDTATRQAFEMATLTKECEFRVKALARQQEHELAALTEKHAFSKVTLAERERFEMEALAEKHKREIEACGEAWLAHSTHEEAALQTRQMNESIALDLRQKTELASATEAAWIEHAVEDFLAKDPSLT
;
A
#
# COMPACT_ATOMS: atom_id res chain seq x y z
N MET A 1 3.99 -30.32 -24.20
CA MET A 1 2.97 -29.30 -24.51
C MET A 1 2.55 -28.66 -23.20
N PRO A 2 3.20 -27.56 -22.78
CA PRO A 2 2.69 -26.79 -21.65
C PRO A 2 1.43 -26.06 -22.10
N GLN A 3 0.35 -26.18 -21.33
CA GLN A 3 -0.88 -25.44 -21.56
C GLN A 3 -0.68 -24.02 -21.06
N ASP A 4 -0.88 -23.06 -21.96
CA ASP A 4 -0.98 -21.63 -21.66
C ASP A 4 -2.12 -21.40 -20.64
N ILE A 5 -1.76 -20.92 -19.45
CA ILE A 5 -2.70 -20.45 -18.42
C ILE A 5 -2.68 -18.92 -18.47
N ASP A 6 -2.96 -18.35 -19.64
CA ASP A 6 -3.33 -16.94 -19.77
C ASP A 6 -4.87 -16.87 -19.82
N SER A 7 -5.49 -17.27 -18.71
CA SER A 7 -6.90 -16.97 -18.48
C SER A 7 -6.94 -15.52 -18.01
N GLU A 8 -7.00 -14.59 -18.95
CA GLU A 8 -7.19 -13.16 -18.72
C GLU A 8 -8.39 -12.94 -17.80
N MET A 9 -8.12 -12.73 -16.50
CA MET A 9 -9.15 -12.28 -15.57
C MET A 9 -9.65 -10.93 -16.07
N SER A 10 -10.95 -10.85 -16.32
CA SER A 10 -11.62 -9.62 -16.73
C SER A 10 -11.27 -8.50 -15.74
N TRP A 11 -11.10 -7.28 -16.23
CA TRP A 11 -10.86 -6.10 -15.39
C TRP A 11 -11.93 -5.91 -14.30
N SER A 12 -13.13 -6.44 -14.51
CA SER A 12 -14.18 -6.48 -13.49
C SER A 12 -13.85 -7.46 -12.37
N ASP A 13 -13.32 -8.63 -12.72
CA ASP A 13 -12.95 -9.70 -11.78
C ASP A 13 -11.73 -9.29 -10.96
N LEU A 14 -10.73 -8.63 -11.56
CA LEU A 14 -9.61 -8.03 -10.82
C LEU A 14 -10.11 -6.96 -9.84
N ARG A 15 -11.05 -6.11 -10.27
CA ARG A 15 -11.57 -5.03 -9.43
C ARG A 15 -12.37 -5.56 -8.24
N GLU A 16 -13.12 -6.64 -8.43
CA GLU A 16 -13.81 -7.34 -7.34
C GLU A 16 -12.83 -8.10 -6.43
N HIS A 17 -11.81 -8.75 -7.00
CA HIS A 17 -10.82 -9.52 -6.24
C HIS A 17 -9.96 -8.64 -5.31
N TYR A 18 -9.66 -7.40 -5.71
CA TYR A 18 -8.98 -6.41 -4.88
C TYR A 18 -9.93 -5.44 -4.17
N SER A 19 -11.25 -5.63 -4.30
CA SER A 19 -12.23 -4.78 -3.64
C SER A 19 -12.22 -5.05 -2.14
N LEU A 20 -11.98 -4.01 -1.33
CA LEU A 20 -12.12 -4.06 0.12
C LEU A 20 -13.59 -4.03 0.57
N GLN A 21 -14.55 -3.91 -0.37
CA GLN A 21 -15.98 -3.82 -0.03
C GLN A 21 -16.53 -5.03 0.74
N PRO A 22 -16.19 -6.29 0.43
CA PRO A 22 -16.66 -7.44 1.21
C PRO A 22 -16.17 -7.39 2.66
N MET A 23 -14.90 -7.05 2.86
CA MET A 23 -14.32 -6.85 4.21
C MET A 23 -15.00 -5.70 4.94
N HIS A 24 -15.22 -4.56 4.28
CA HIS A 24 -15.88 -3.41 4.91
C HIS A 24 -17.31 -3.76 5.35
N ARG A 25 -18.08 -4.45 4.48
CA ARG A 25 -19.43 -4.93 4.80
C ARG A 25 -19.42 -5.92 5.97
N GLN A 26 -18.43 -6.81 6.03
CA GLN A 26 -18.28 -7.76 7.12
C GLN A 26 -17.96 -7.03 8.43
N HIS A 27 -16.99 -6.13 8.44
CA HIS A 27 -16.65 -5.32 9.61
C HIS A 27 -17.83 -4.50 10.13
N THR A 28 -18.62 -3.87 9.23
CA THR A 28 -19.84 -3.16 9.62
C THR A 28 -20.89 -4.10 10.25
N ARG A 29 -21.03 -5.33 9.76
CA ARG A 29 -21.94 -6.34 10.35
C ARG A 29 -21.48 -6.76 11.74
N GLU A 30 -20.18 -7.02 11.90
CA GLU A 30 -19.58 -7.41 13.17
C GLU A 30 -19.70 -6.30 14.22
N GLN A 31 -19.46 -5.03 13.85
CA GLN A 31 -19.68 -3.89 14.74
C GLN A 31 -21.14 -3.79 15.21
N LYS A 32 -22.11 -3.95 14.30
CA LYS A 32 -23.53 -3.95 14.66
C LYS A 32 -23.88 -5.12 15.59
N ALA A 33 -23.35 -6.31 15.33
CA ALA A 33 -23.59 -7.48 16.17
C ALA A 33 -23.04 -7.27 17.60
N LEU A 34 -21.84 -6.70 17.73
CA LEU A 34 -21.25 -6.36 19.02
C LEU A 34 -22.06 -5.30 19.77
N GLN A 35 -22.52 -4.26 19.08
CA GLN A 35 -23.36 -3.22 19.68
C GLN A 35 -24.67 -3.80 20.23
N ILE A 36 -25.34 -4.66 19.45
CA ILE A 36 -26.56 -5.35 19.89
C ILE A 36 -26.28 -6.24 21.11
N LYS A 37 -25.15 -6.97 21.11
CA LYS A 37 -24.76 -7.83 22.22
C LYS A 37 -24.53 -7.03 23.51
N GLN A 38 -23.76 -5.95 23.43
CA GLN A 38 -23.54 -5.05 24.57
C GLN A 38 -24.85 -4.46 25.09
N GLN A 39 -25.75 -4.03 24.20
CA GLN A 39 -27.05 -3.49 24.61
C GLN A 39 -27.90 -4.54 25.36
N LYS A 40 -27.88 -5.80 24.92
CA LYS A 40 -28.56 -6.90 25.62
C LYS A 40 -27.95 -7.21 26.97
N GLU A 41 -26.62 -7.20 27.07
CA GLU A 41 -25.92 -7.41 28.35
C GLU A 41 -26.24 -6.28 29.35
N TRP A 42 -26.26 -5.03 28.88
CA TRP A 42 -26.68 -3.87 29.68
C TRP A 42 -28.14 -3.95 30.13
N GLN A 43 -29.06 -4.36 29.26
CA GLN A 43 -30.46 -4.58 29.63
C GLN A 43 -30.59 -5.68 30.68
N SER A 44 -29.91 -6.82 30.48
CA SER A 44 -29.93 -7.91 31.47
C SER A 44 -29.34 -7.50 32.82
N TRP A 45 -28.29 -6.68 32.80
CA TRP A 45 -27.71 -6.11 34.02
C TRP A 45 -28.68 -5.17 34.72
N ALA A 46 -29.32 -4.27 33.98
CA ALA A 46 -30.33 -3.34 34.50
C ALA A 46 -31.54 -4.09 35.08
N ASP A 47 -32.05 -5.13 34.41
CA ASP A 47 -33.18 -5.93 34.89
C ASP A 47 -32.84 -6.67 36.20
N LYS A 48 -31.63 -7.24 36.30
CA LYS A 48 -31.15 -7.92 37.51
C LYS A 48 -31.08 -7.00 38.71
N HIS A 49 -30.64 -5.76 38.51
CA HIS A 49 -30.51 -4.80 39.59
C HIS A 49 -31.82 -4.03 39.88
N SER A 50 -32.69 -3.87 38.89
CA SER A 50 -34.03 -3.30 39.09
C SER A 50 -34.94 -4.24 39.90
N ALA A 51 -34.79 -5.57 39.78
CA ALA A 51 -35.53 -6.53 40.59
C ALA A 51 -35.00 -6.62 42.05
N GLN A 52 -33.73 -6.29 42.27
CA GLN A 52 -33.09 -6.41 43.57
C GLN A 52 -33.47 -5.27 44.53
N ASP A 53 -33.90 -4.12 44.01
CA ASP A 53 -34.35 -2.96 44.80
C ASP A 53 -35.84 -3.03 45.22
N CYS A 54 -36.64 -3.96 44.67
CA CYS A 54 -38.07 -4.09 45.01
C CYS A 54 -38.42 -5.29 45.91
N SER A 55 -37.47 -6.19 46.22
CA SER A 55 -37.76 -7.39 47.00
C SER A 55 -37.13 -7.35 48.40
N ARG A 56 -37.51 -6.36 49.21
CA ARG A 56 -37.43 -6.48 50.67
C ARG A 56 -38.85 -6.56 51.20
N GLU A 57 -39.35 -7.78 51.39
CA GLU A 57 -40.61 -8.00 52.09
C GLU A 57 -40.58 -7.31 53.47
N PRO A 58 -41.63 -6.55 53.83
CA PRO A 58 -41.80 -6.08 55.20
C PRO A 58 -42.19 -7.29 56.06
N VAL A 59 -41.20 -7.90 56.72
CA VAL A 59 -41.43 -8.96 57.71
C VAL A 59 -42.35 -8.40 58.78
N ALA A 60 -43.51 -9.04 58.93
CA ALA A 60 -44.56 -8.72 59.88
C ALA A 60 -43.99 -8.53 61.30
N ALA A 61 -44.44 -7.46 61.96
CA ALA A 61 -44.07 -7.11 63.33
C ALA A 61 -44.37 -8.24 64.33
N PRO A 62 -43.51 -8.39 65.35
CA PRO A 62 -44.05 -8.51 66.70
C PRO A 62 -43.33 -7.57 67.67
N SER A 63 -44.14 -6.86 68.45
CA SER A 63 -43.85 -6.28 69.78
C SER A 63 -42.58 -5.43 69.92
N ALA A 64 -42.80 -4.12 70.04
CA ALA A 64 -41.79 -3.11 70.30
C ALA A 64 -41.00 -3.39 71.59
N VAL A 65 -39.74 -3.82 71.42
CA VAL A 65 -38.66 -3.52 72.36
C VAL A 65 -37.82 -2.42 71.69
N PRO A 66 -37.58 -1.27 72.33
CA PRO A 66 -36.92 -0.12 71.69
C PRO A 66 -35.49 -0.40 71.15
N ASP A 67 -34.84 -1.47 71.60
CA ASP A 67 -33.49 -1.84 71.17
C ASP A 67 -33.41 -2.41 69.74
N THR A 68 -34.44 -3.13 69.26
CA THR A 68 -34.39 -3.77 67.93
C THR A 68 -34.64 -2.79 66.79
N ALA A 69 -35.55 -1.83 66.98
CA ALA A 69 -35.83 -0.78 66.02
C ALA A 69 -34.60 0.15 65.83
N THR A 70 -33.93 0.51 66.93
CA THR A 70 -32.73 1.36 66.89
C THR A 70 -31.57 0.64 66.22
N ARG A 71 -31.39 -0.65 66.48
CA ARG A 71 -30.40 -1.49 65.81
C ARG A 71 -30.64 -1.61 64.31
N GLN A 72 -31.89 -1.85 63.89
CA GLN A 72 -32.25 -1.89 62.47
C GLN A 72 -32.02 -0.54 61.78
N ALA A 73 -32.35 0.58 62.44
CA ALA A 73 -32.07 1.91 61.89
C ALA A 73 -30.57 2.16 61.68
N PHE A 74 -29.73 1.70 62.62
CA PHE A 74 -28.27 1.78 62.47
C PHE A 74 -27.75 0.90 61.33
N GLU A 75 -28.19 -0.36 61.24
CA GLU A 75 -27.82 -1.28 60.16
C GLU A 75 -28.22 -0.74 58.78
N MET A 76 -29.41 -0.12 58.68
CA MET A 76 -29.84 0.56 57.47
C MET A 76 -28.95 1.77 57.15
N ALA A 77 -28.62 2.60 58.14
CA ALA A 77 -27.76 3.76 57.92
C ALA A 77 -26.33 3.37 57.50
N THR A 78 -25.79 2.27 58.02
CA THR A 78 -24.48 1.75 57.59
C THR A 78 -24.52 1.22 56.17
N LEU A 79 -25.54 0.43 55.81
CA LEU A 79 -25.72 -0.07 54.44
C LEU A 79 -25.87 1.07 53.43
N THR A 80 -26.65 2.11 53.75
CA THR A 80 -26.79 3.28 52.89
C THR A 80 -25.44 3.96 52.63
N LYS A 81 -24.62 4.16 53.67
CA LYS A 81 -23.28 4.75 53.52
C LYS A 81 -22.34 3.88 52.70
N GLU A 82 -22.38 2.56 52.88
CA GLU A 82 -21.59 1.62 52.08
C GLU A 82 -22.00 1.63 50.60
N CYS A 83 -23.30 1.66 50.33
CA CYS A 83 -23.84 1.82 48.98
C CYS A 83 -23.37 3.14 48.34
N GLU A 84 -23.50 4.27 49.04
CA GLU A 84 -23.03 5.57 48.55
C GLU A 84 -21.53 5.58 48.25
N PHE A 85 -20.72 4.98 49.14
CA PHE A 85 -19.28 4.88 48.94
C PHE A 85 -18.95 4.05 47.69
N ARG A 86 -19.60 2.88 47.53
CA ARG A 86 -19.41 2.01 46.35
C ARG A 86 -19.79 2.72 45.06
N VAL A 87 -20.94 3.41 45.05
CA VAL A 87 -21.39 4.17 43.86
C VAL A 87 -20.38 5.25 43.49
N LYS A 88 -19.88 6.02 44.47
CA LYS A 88 -18.85 7.06 44.23
C LYS A 88 -17.53 6.47 43.75
N ALA A 89 -17.11 5.34 44.30
CA ALA A 89 -15.88 4.65 43.88
C ALA A 89 -15.99 4.15 42.44
N LEU A 90 -17.12 3.52 42.08
CA LEU A 90 -17.38 3.06 40.72
C LEU A 90 -17.45 4.22 39.72
N ALA A 91 -18.09 5.33 40.06
CA ALA A 91 -18.14 6.51 39.20
C ALA A 91 -16.73 7.03 38.89
N ARG A 92 -15.87 7.17 39.90
CA ARG A 92 -14.47 7.58 39.70
C ARG A 92 -13.69 6.58 38.85
N GLN A 93 -13.89 5.28 39.07
CA GLN A 93 -13.24 4.26 38.26
C GLN A 93 -13.64 4.39 36.79
N GLN A 94 -14.93 4.55 36.50
CA GLN A 94 -15.43 4.73 35.15
C GLN A 94 -14.87 6.02 34.50
N GLU A 95 -14.77 7.11 35.24
CA GLU A 95 -14.15 8.35 34.77
C GLU A 95 -12.68 8.13 34.37
N HIS A 96 -11.91 7.43 35.20
CA HIS A 96 -10.51 7.10 34.90
C HIS A 96 -10.37 6.17 33.68
N GLU A 97 -11.22 5.14 33.58
CA GLU A 97 -11.23 4.23 32.44
C GLU A 97 -11.59 4.94 31.13
N LEU A 98 -12.59 5.82 31.15
CA LEU A 98 -12.96 6.62 29.99
C LEU A 98 -11.86 7.60 29.58
N ALA A 99 -11.19 8.23 30.55
CA ALA A 99 -10.05 9.10 30.27
C ALA A 99 -8.89 8.33 29.62
N ALA A 100 -8.53 7.17 30.17
CA ALA A 100 -7.46 6.32 29.64
C ALA A 100 -7.79 5.80 28.22
N LEU A 101 -9.05 5.41 27.96
CA LEU A 101 -9.50 5.00 26.63
C LEU A 101 -9.43 6.15 25.62
N THR A 102 -9.84 7.35 26.04
CA THR A 102 -9.79 8.54 25.19
C THR A 102 -8.35 8.89 24.81
N GLU A 103 -7.44 8.87 25.77
CA GLU A 103 -6.01 9.11 25.54
C GLU A 103 -5.41 8.04 24.61
N LYS A 104 -5.70 6.76 24.86
CA LYS A 104 -5.24 5.66 23.99
C LYS A 104 -5.74 5.83 22.55
N HIS A 105 -7.00 6.22 22.38
CA HIS A 105 -7.56 6.46 21.06
C HIS A 105 -6.90 7.67 20.37
N ALA A 106 -6.64 8.75 21.10
CA ALA A 106 -5.92 9.91 20.59
C ALA A 106 -4.50 9.53 20.15
N PHE A 107 -3.76 8.81 20.99
CA PHE A 107 -2.43 8.31 20.67
C PHE A 107 -2.43 7.43 19.42
N SER A 108 -3.32 6.43 19.36
CA SER A 108 -3.44 5.54 18.21
C SER A 108 -3.74 6.28 16.91
N LYS A 109 -4.55 7.35 16.97
CA LYS A 109 -4.87 8.17 15.81
C LYS A 109 -3.65 8.93 15.31
N VAL A 110 -2.85 9.50 16.21
CA VAL A 110 -1.61 10.21 15.86
C VAL A 110 -0.59 9.24 15.27
N THR A 111 -0.33 8.12 15.94
CA THR A 111 0.64 7.13 15.45
C THR A 111 0.25 6.56 14.09
N LEU A 112 -1.04 6.35 13.83
CA LEU A 112 -1.51 5.92 12.51
C LEU A 112 -1.22 6.98 11.44
N ALA A 113 -1.55 8.25 11.71
CA ALA A 113 -1.30 9.35 10.78
C ALA A 113 0.19 9.54 10.48
N GLU A 114 1.06 9.41 11.49
CA GLU A 114 2.51 9.46 11.30
C GLU A 114 3.01 8.31 10.42
N ARG A 115 2.48 7.10 10.63
CA ARG A 115 2.83 5.94 9.81
C ARG A 115 2.38 6.11 8.36
N GLU A 116 1.15 6.54 8.13
CA GLU A 116 0.62 6.82 6.79
C GLU A 116 1.46 7.87 6.08
N ARG A 117 1.86 8.93 6.80
CA ARG A 117 2.75 9.96 6.25
C ARG A 117 4.10 9.39 5.84
N PHE A 118 4.72 8.58 6.69
CA PHE A 118 6.00 7.93 6.38
C PHE A 118 5.90 7.01 5.16
N GLU A 119 4.84 6.21 5.06
CA GLU A 119 4.61 5.32 3.92
C GLU A 119 4.42 6.11 2.61
N MET A 120 3.68 7.24 2.65
CA MET A 120 3.50 8.12 1.50
C MET A 120 4.81 8.80 1.06
N GLU A 121 5.62 9.30 2.00
CA GLU A 121 6.93 9.90 1.71
C GLU A 121 7.88 8.85 1.08
N ALA A 122 7.89 7.62 1.61
CA ALA A 122 8.69 6.53 1.06
C ALA A 122 8.28 6.14 -0.36
N LEU A 123 6.97 6.09 -0.64
CA LEU A 123 6.45 5.81 -1.98
C LEU A 123 6.78 6.92 -2.98
N ALA A 124 6.64 8.19 -2.57
CA ALA A 124 6.99 9.33 -3.42
C ALA A 124 8.47 9.32 -3.79
N GLU A 125 9.34 9.04 -2.81
CA GLU A 125 10.78 8.96 -3.02
C GLU A 125 11.19 7.77 -3.90
N LYS A 126 10.50 6.63 -3.76
CA LYS A 126 10.68 5.49 -4.66
C LYS A 126 10.32 5.86 -6.10
N HIS A 127 9.16 6.47 -6.32
CA HIS A 127 8.71 6.86 -7.65
C HIS A 127 9.66 7.87 -8.31
N LYS A 128 10.17 8.84 -7.52
CA LYS A 128 11.19 9.78 -7.98
C LYS A 128 12.44 9.06 -8.50
N ARG A 129 12.98 8.10 -7.75
CA ARG A 129 14.15 7.32 -8.17
C ARG A 129 13.89 6.49 -9.41
N GLU A 130 12.69 5.93 -9.57
CA GLU A 130 12.32 5.18 -10.78
C GLU A 130 12.28 6.08 -12.02
N ILE A 131 11.75 7.29 -11.89
CA ILE A 131 11.76 8.29 -12.98
C ILE A 131 13.20 8.68 -13.34
N GLU A 132 14.01 9.00 -12.34
CA GLU A 132 15.42 9.38 -12.54
C GLU A 132 16.21 8.24 -13.20
N ALA A 133 16.10 7.02 -12.70
CA ALA A 133 16.77 5.85 -13.27
C ALA A 133 16.31 5.56 -14.71
N CYS A 134 15.01 5.70 -15.00
CA CYS A 134 14.49 5.53 -16.35
C CYS A 134 15.01 6.61 -17.31
N GLY A 135 15.08 7.87 -16.86
CA GLY A 135 15.66 8.97 -17.61
C GLY A 135 17.15 8.79 -17.90
N GLU A 136 17.93 8.38 -16.89
CA GLU A 136 19.36 8.09 -17.03
C GLU A 136 19.61 6.92 -17.99
N ALA A 137 18.84 5.83 -17.87
CA ALA A 137 18.95 4.68 -18.76
C ALA A 137 18.61 5.05 -20.22
N TRP A 138 17.57 5.88 -20.42
CA TRP A 138 17.19 6.34 -21.75
C TRP A 138 18.29 7.23 -22.37
N LEU A 139 18.84 8.17 -21.61
CA LEU A 139 19.96 9.02 -22.06
C LEU A 139 21.21 8.20 -22.39
N ALA A 140 21.56 7.22 -21.56
CA ALA A 140 22.66 6.31 -21.81
C ALA A 140 22.45 5.47 -23.08
N HIS A 141 21.22 5.02 -23.32
CA HIS A 141 20.90 4.25 -24.53
C HIS A 141 20.97 5.12 -25.79
N SER A 142 20.39 6.33 -25.75
CA SER A 142 20.39 7.28 -26.86
C SER A 142 21.82 7.67 -27.26
N THR A 143 22.66 8.01 -26.28
CA THR A 143 24.07 8.38 -26.54
C THR A 143 24.88 7.22 -27.12
N HIS A 144 24.64 5.99 -26.66
CA HIS A 144 25.28 4.81 -27.22
C HIS A 144 24.86 4.56 -28.69
N GLU A 145 23.56 4.71 -28.98
CA GLU A 145 23.02 4.56 -30.33
C GLU A 145 23.59 5.63 -31.28
N GLU A 146 23.65 6.89 -30.84
CA GLU A 146 24.26 7.98 -31.60
C GLU A 146 25.74 7.71 -31.92
N ALA A 147 26.52 7.25 -30.93
CA ALA A 147 27.93 6.92 -31.14
C ALA A 147 28.11 5.74 -32.12
N ALA A 148 27.23 4.74 -32.06
CA ALA A 148 27.22 3.62 -32.99
C ALA A 148 26.89 4.07 -34.43
N LEU A 149 25.90 4.96 -34.58
CA LEU A 149 25.52 5.53 -35.88
C LEU A 149 26.64 6.38 -36.48
N GLN A 150 27.29 7.23 -35.69
CA GLN A 150 28.43 8.02 -36.14
C GLN A 150 29.60 7.13 -36.60
N THR A 151 29.89 6.08 -35.82
CA THR A 151 30.94 5.11 -36.18
C THR A 151 30.60 4.40 -37.49
N ARG A 152 29.33 4.00 -37.68
CA ARG A 152 28.87 3.38 -38.92
C ARG A 152 29.01 4.31 -40.12
N GLN A 153 28.58 5.56 -39.99
CA GLN A 153 28.71 6.56 -41.05
C GLN A 153 30.16 6.83 -41.43
N MET A 154 31.06 6.93 -40.44
CA MET A 154 32.49 7.07 -40.67
C MET A 154 33.05 5.89 -41.45
N ASN A 155 32.73 4.66 -41.02
CA ASN A 155 33.19 3.44 -41.69
C ASN A 155 32.68 3.35 -43.14
N GLU A 156 31.42 3.72 -43.37
CA GLU A 156 30.83 3.76 -44.71
C GLU A 156 31.53 4.79 -45.60
N SER A 157 31.82 5.99 -45.08
CA SER A 157 32.59 6.99 -45.81
C SER A 157 33.99 6.52 -46.18
N ILE A 158 34.69 5.84 -45.26
CA ILE A 158 36.02 5.28 -45.52
C ILE A 158 35.94 4.19 -46.58
N ALA A 159 34.94 3.31 -46.50
CA ALA A 159 34.76 2.23 -47.48
C ALA A 159 34.47 2.78 -48.88
N LEU A 160 33.66 3.84 -48.99
CA LEU A 160 33.37 4.50 -50.27
C LEU A 160 34.62 5.16 -50.86
N ASP A 161 35.41 5.89 -50.06
CA ASP A 161 36.67 6.50 -50.53
C ASP A 161 37.67 5.43 -51.00
N LEU A 162 37.82 4.34 -50.24
CA LEU A 162 38.69 3.23 -50.62
C LEU A 162 38.23 2.61 -51.95
N ARG A 163 36.92 2.40 -52.11
CA ARG A 163 36.35 1.86 -53.34
C ARG A 163 36.60 2.78 -54.53
N GLN A 164 36.37 4.09 -54.39
CA GLN A 164 36.66 5.06 -55.45
C GLN A 164 38.12 5.05 -55.86
N LYS A 165 39.04 4.99 -54.89
CA LYS A 165 40.49 4.87 -55.16
C LYS A 165 40.83 3.60 -55.90
N THR A 166 40.24 2.46 -55.51
CA THR A 166 40.48 1.19 -56.21
C THR A 166 39.92 1.19 -57.64
N GLU A 167 38.74 1.79 -57.86
CA GLU A 167 38.13 1.90 -59.19
C GLU A 167 38.97 2.82 -60.09
N LEU A 168 39.46 3.96 -59.58
CA LEU A 168 40.37 4.84 -60.32
C LEU A 168 41.71 4.19 -60.66
N ALA A 169 42.29 3.44 -59.72
CA ALA A 169 43.54 2.71 -59.96
C ALA A 169 43.35 1.65 -61.06
N SER A 170 42.26 0.88 -60.98
CA SER A 170 41.92 -0.13 -62.00
C SER A 170 41.65 0.49 -63.37
N ALA A 171 40.94 1.62 -63.44
CA ALA A 171 40.70 2.33 -64.71
C ALA A 171 42.00 2.89 -65.31
N THR A 172 42.91 3.39 -64.47
CA THR A 172 44.21 3.89 -64.92
C THR A 172 45.08 2.75 -65.45
N GLU A 173 45.09 1.60 -64.78
CA GLU A 173 45.79 0.40 -65.24
C GLU A 173 45.22 -0.12 -66.56
N ALA A 174 43.89 -0.19 -66.69
CA ALA A 174 43.24 -0.57 -67.95
C ALA A 174 43.62 0.35 -69.11
N ALA A 175 43.57 1.68 -68.91
CA ALA A 175 43.98 2.64 -69.92
C ALA A 175 45.47 2.52 -70.29
N TRP A 176 46.34 2.22 -69.32
CA TRP A 176 47.76 1.99 -69.58
C TRP A 176 48.00 0.72 -70.40
N ILE A 177 47.26 -0.36 -70.11
CA ILE A 177 47.29 -1.60 -70.89
C ILE A 177 46.78 -1.35 -72.31
N GLU A 178 45.66 -0.66 -72.48
CA GLU A 178 45.09 -0.30 -73.79
C GLU A 178 46.13 0.47 -74.63
N HIS A 179 46.72 1.53 -74.07
CA HIS A 179 47.76 2.31 -74.76
C HIS A 179 49.01 1.46 -75.09
N ALA A 180 49.44 0.58 -74.19
CA ALA A 180 50.58 -0.30 -74.45
C ALA A 180 50.30 -1.32 -75.57
N VAL A 181 49.08 -1.84 -75.66
CA VAL A 181 48.63 -2.72 -76.74
C VAL A 181 48.59 -1.95 -78.07
N GLU A 182 48.03 -0.74 -78.08
CA GLU A 182 48.01 0.13 -79.28
C GLU A 182 49.42 0.44 -79.78
N ASP A 183 50.35 0.82 -78.90
CA ASP A 183 51.76 1.08 -79.22
C ASP A 183 52.47 -0.16 -79.79
N PHE A 184 52.12 -1.35 -79.29
CA PHE A 184 52.70 -2.60 -79.76
C PHE A 184 52.18 -2.96 -81.16
N LEU A 185 50.87 -2.87 -81.39
CA LEU A 185 50.26 -3.11 -82.70
C LEU A 185 50.74 -2.10 -83.76
N ALA A 186 50.98 -0.85 -83.38
CA ALA A 186 51.54 0.16 -84.28
C ALA A 186 52.96 -0.18 -84.78
N LYS A 187 53.76 -0.90 -83.98
CA LYS A 187 55.12 -1.30 -84.33
C LYS A 187 55.19 -2.60 -85.15
N ASP A 188 54.21 -3.48 -85.00
CA ASP A 188 54.09 -4.71 -85.78
C ASP A 188 52.66 -4.89 -86.32
N PRO A 189 52.35 -4.26 -87.47
CA PRO A 189 51.01 -4.31 -88.06
C PRO A 189 50.65 -5.69 -88.63
N SER A 190 51.53 -6.69 -88.54
CA SER A 190 51.20 -8.07 -88.92
C SER A 190 50.38 -8.82 -87.87
N LEU A 191 50.23 -8.24 -86.66
CA LEU A 191 49.52 -8.81 -85.51
C LEU A 191 48.07 -8.31 -85.35
N THR A 192 47.64 -7.34 -86.16
CA THR A 192 46.24 -6.91 -86.28
C THR A 192 45.46 -7.79 -87.25
#